data_AF-A0A3M5UH02-F1
#
_entry.id   AF-A0A3M5UH02-F1
#
_cell.length_a   1.000
_cell.length_b   1.000
_cell.length_c   1.000
_cell.angle_alpha   90.00
_cell.angle_beta   90.00
_cell.angle_gamma   90.00
#
_symmetry.space_group_name_H-M   'P 1'
#
loop_
_entity.id
_entity.type
_entity.pdbx_description
1 polymer ?
#
loop_
_entity_poly.entity_id
_entity_poly.type
_entity_poly.pdbx_seq_one_letter_code
_entity_poly.pdbx_strand_id
1 'polypeptide(L)'
;MGEKFGRGLKSEKLNYDFHSVEFQVESYLRYQGEEFSGRFDANTYLLMTKALDYFDPAANFNDDLAKTFANATARFCVMSFTTDWRFSPARSRELVDALMAARKDVCYLEIDAPQGHDAFLIPIPRYLQAFGNYMNRISL
;
A
#
# COMPACT_ATOMS: atom_id res chain seq x y z
N MET A 1 7.74 -1.01 14.11
CA MET A 1 8.82 -1.82 13.50
C MET A 1 10.09 -1.90 14.36
N GLY A 2 10.51 -0.79 15.00
CA GLY A 2 11.69 -0.77 15.89
C GLY A 2 11.65 -1.73 17.09
N GLU A 3 10.46 -2.10 17.58
CA GLU A 3 10.31 -3.02 18.72
C GLU A 3 10.55 -4.50 18.38
N LYS A 4 10.46 -4.93 17.10
CA LYS A 4 10.65 -6.34 16.71
C LYS A 4 11.99 -6.62 16.01
N PHE A 5 12.52 -5.68 15.23
CA PHE A 5 13.76 -5.86 14.46
C PHE A 5 14.57 -4.54 14.43
N GLY A 6 15.07 -4.14 15.60
CA GLY A 6 15.84 -2.90 15.76
C GLY A 6 17.29 -3.01 15.28
N ARG A 7 18.06 -1.93 15.47
CA ARG A 7 19.52 -1.87 15.22
C ARG A 7 20.34 -2.57 16.32
N GLY A 8 19.77 -3.61 16.94
CA GLY A 8 20.49 -4.43 17.90
C GLY A 8 21.52 -5.29 17.16
N LEU A 9 22.74 -5.36 17.71
CA LEU A 9 23.79 -6.19 17.13
C LEU A 9 23.46 -7.69 17.31
N LYS A 10 23.84 -8.49 16.32
CA LYS A 10 23.73 -9.96 16.36
C LYS A 10 24.92 -10.60 17.10
N SER A 11 26.04 -9.89 17.21
CA SER A 11 27.25 -10.29 17.96
C SER A 11 27.80 -9.11 18.77
N GLU A 12 28.51 -9.37 19.88
CA GLU A 12 29.07 -8.31 20.76
C GLU A 12 30.16 -7.45 20.10
N LYS A 13 30.66 -7.83 18.91
CA LYS A 13 31.69 -7.09 18.17
C LYS A 13 31.15 -6.61 16.84
N LEU A 14 31.43 -5.35 16.54
CA LEU A 14 31.33 -4.80 15.19
C LEU A 14 32.43 -5.45 14.35
N ASN A 15 32.02 -6.13 13.28
CA ASN A 15 32.93 -6.41 12.19
C ASN A 15 32.87 -5.21 11.23
N TYR A 16 33.75 -5.16 10.23
CA TYR A 16 33.77 -4.07 9.25
C TYR A 16 33.85 -4.70 7.86
N ASP A 17 32.98 -5.69 7.64
CA ASP A 17 32.95 -6.45 6.41
C ASP A 17 31.54 -6.36 5.78
N PHE A 18 31.47 -6.33 4.45
CA PHE A 18 30.22 -6.13 3.71
C PHE A 18 29.36 -7.39 3.57
N HIS A 19 29.86 -8.55 4.05
CA HIS A 19 29.24 -9.85 3.81
C HIS A 19 28.53 -10.40 5.06
N SER A 20 29.01 -10.06 6.25
CA SER A 20 28.42 -10.45 7.51
C SER A 20 27.18 -9.62 7.84
N VAL A 21 26.31 -10.21 8.66
CA VAL A 21 25.08 -9.59 9.12
C VAL A 21 25.33 -9.12 10.54
N GLU A 22 25.38 -7.81 10.72
CA GLU A 22 25.77 -7.21 11.99
C GLU A 22 24.55 -6.84 12.82
N PHE A 23 23.47 -6.43 12.17
CA PHE A 23 22.24 -6.02 12.82
C PHE A 23 21.08 -7.00 12.59
N GLN A 24 20.18 -7.11 13.58
CA GLN A 24 18.98 -7.95 13.46
C GLN A 24 18.09 -7.56 12.27
N VAL A 25 17.97 -6.26 12.00
CA VAL A 25 17.24 -5.74 10.84
C VAL A 25 17.83 -6.21 9.50
N GLU A 26 19.16 -6.28 9.38
CA GLU A 26 19.84 -6.77 8.18
C GLU A 26 19.58 -8.27 7.98
N SER A 27 19.60 -9.04 9.07
CA SER A 27 19.29 -10.48 9.02
C SER A 27 17.88 -10.71 8.51
N TYR A 28 16.93 -9.91 9.03
CA TYR A 28 15.53 -9.99 8.63
C TYR A 28 15.35 -9.61 7.16
N LEU A 29 15.91 -8.47 6.72
CA LEU A 29 15.77 -8.00 5.34
C LEU A 29 16.44 -8.96 4.34
N ARG A 30 17.60 -9.53 4.69
CA ARG A 30 18.27 -10.53 3.84
C ARG A 30 17.43 -11.80 3.70
N TYR A 31 16.92 -12.33 4.82
CA TYR A 31 16.04 -13.50 4.80
C TYR A 31 14.77 -13.26 3.96
N GLN A 32 14.09 -12.12 4.15
CA GLN A 32 12.90 -11.77 3.35
C GLN A 32 13.23 -11.61 1.86
N GLY A 33 14.40 -11.03 1.53
CA GLY A 33 14.87 -10.90 0.16
C GLY A 33 15.16 -12.26 -0.50
N GLU A 34 15.82 -13.16 0.22
CA GLU A 34 16.09 -14.53 -0.24
C GLU A 34 14.80 -15.31 -0.47
N GLU A 35 13.89 -15.30 0.51
CA GLU A 35 12.57 -15.97 0.39
C GLU A 35 11.77 -15.43 -0.79
N PHE A 36 11.75 -14.11 -1.01
CA PHE A 36 11.09 -13.51 -2.16
C PHE A 36 11.73 -13.96 -3.48
N SER A 37 13.06 -13.89 -3.58
CA SER A 37 13.79 -14.27 -4.79
C SER A 37 13.64 -15.75 -5.15
N GLY A 38 13.41 -16.62 -4.16
CA GLY A 38 13.16 -18.05 -4.38
C GLY A 38 11.74 -18.37 -4.85
N ARG A 39 10.78 -17.45 -4.67
CA ARG A 39 9.35 -17.68 -4.96
C ARG A 39 8.80 -16.81 -6.07
N PHE A 40 9.51 -15.77 -6.51
CA PHE A 40 9.04 -14.80 -7.48
C PHE A 40 9.97 -14.71 -8.70
N ASP A 41 9.39 -14.72 -9.90
CA ASP A 41 10.16 -14.60 -11.15
C ASP A 41 10.59 -13.15 -11.40
N ALA A 42 11.87 -12.97 -11.76
CA ALA A 42 12.46 -11.66 -11.99
C ALA A 42 11.84 -10.93 -13.18
N ASN A 43 11.53 -11.64 -14.28
CA ASN A 43 10.92 -11.01 -15.46
C ASN A 43 9.50 -10.53 -15.14
N THR A 44 8.73 -11.33 -14.41
CA THR A 44 7.41 -10.97 -13.89
C THR A 44 7.49 -9.72 -13.01
N TYR A 45 8.50 -9.63 -12.13
CA TYR A 45 8.72 -8.45 -11.30
C TYR A 45 8.97 -7.18 -12.14
N LEU A 46 9.81 -7.27 -13.16
CA LEU A 46 10.09 -6.15 -14.08
C LEU A 46 8.84 -5.71 -14.85
N LEU A 47 8.03 -6.66 -15.31
CA LEU A 47 6.80 -6.36 -16.06
C LEU A 47 5.74 -5.72 -15.15
N MET A 48 5.52 -6.26 -13.96
CA MET A 48 4.53 -5.72 -13.02
C MET A 48 4.91 -4.32 -12.54
N THR A 49 6.18 -4.09 -12.21
CA THR A 49 6.65 -2.76 -11.77
C THR A 49 6.51 -1.72 -12.88
N LYS A 50 6.87 -2.04 -14.12
CA LYS A 50 6.62 -1.15 -15.27
C LYS A 50 5.14 -0.87 -15.49
N ALA A 51 4.29 -1.88 -15.38
CA ALA A 51 2.84 -1.69 -15.53
C ALA A 51 2.28 -0.74 -14.46
N LEU A 52 2.76 -0.83 -13.21
CA LEU A 52 2.40 0.09 -12.14
C LEU A 52 2.90 1.51 -12.41
N ASP A 53 4.13 1.66 -12.89
CA ASP A 53 4.74 2.98 -13.15
C ASP A 53 4.09 3.70 -14.35
N TYR A 54 3.59 2.95 -15.33
CA TYR A 54 2.95 3.52 -16.53
C TYR A 54 1.44 3.74 -16.38
N PHE A 55 0.85 3.29 -15.27
CA PHE A 55 -0.59 3.40 -15.08
C PHE A 55 -0.99 4.85 -14.84
N ASP A 56 -1.65 5.44 -15.83
CA ASP A 56 -2.32 6.73 -15.73
C ASP A 56 -3.77 6.60 -16.24
N PRO A 57 -4.78 6.61 -15.34
CA PRO A 57 -6.17 6.47 -15.74
C PRO A 57 -6.72 7.76 -16.38
N ALA A 58 -6.05 8.90 -16.23
CA ALA A 58 -6.49 10.19 -16.75
C ALA A 58 -5.91 10.55 -18.12
N ALA A 59 -4.88 9.83 -18.58
CA ALA A 59 -4.17 10.09 -19.83
C ALA A 59 -5.10 10.23 -21.07
N ASN A 60 -6.15 9.42 -21.16
CA ASN A 60 -7.11 9.46 -22.27
C ASN A 60 -8.26 10.47 -22.08
N PHE A 61 -8.25 11.22 -20.99
CA PHE A 61 -9.33 12.11 -20.56
C PHE A 61 -8.84 13.54 -20.31
N ASN A 62 -7.75 13.96 -20.99
CA ASN A 62 -7.11 15.27 -20.82
C ASN A 62 -6.67 15.51 -19.36
N ASP A 63 -6.09 14.50 -18.73
CA ASP A 63 -5.58 14.53 -17.35
C ASP A 63 -6.65 14.91 -16.30
N ASP A 64 -7.92 14.61 -16.61
CA ASP A 64 -9.08 14.93 -15.77
C ASP A 64 -9.70 13.65 -15.19
N LEU A 65 -9.38 13.37 -13.92
CA LEU A 65 -9.89 12.21 -13.21
C LEU A 65 -11.42 12.20 -13.09
N ALA A 66 -12.08 13.35 -13.01
CA ALA A 66 -13.55 13.39 -12.92
C ALA A 66 -14.18 12.92 -14.24
N LYS A 67 -13.60 13.29 -15.39
CA LYS A 67 -14.01 12.76 -16.70
C LYS A 67 -13.71 11.27 -16.81
N THR A 68 -12.55 10.83 -16.34
CA THR A 68 -12.21 9.40 -16.29
C THR A 68 -13.28 8.59 -15.55
N PHE A 69 -13.72 9.08 -14.38
CA PHE A 69 -14.74 8.39 -13.59
C PHE A 69 -16.16 8.57 -14.11
N ALA A 70 -16.45 9.49 -15.04
CA ALA A 70 -17.81 9.80 -15.47
C ALA A 70 -18.63 8.57 -15.92
N ASN A 71 -17.99 7.60 -16.56
CA ASN A 71 -18.63 6.38 -17.06
C ASN A 71 -18.69 5.24 -16.03
N ALA A 72 -18.06 5.38 -14.85
CA ALA A 72 -18.11 4.36 -13.82
C ALA A 72 -19.52 4.24 -13.22
N THR A 73 -20.02 3.01 -13.13
CA THR A 73 -21.34 2.68 -12.56
C THR A 73 -21.27 2.08 -11.16
N ALA A 74 -20.06 1.72 -10.71
CA ALA A 74 -19.84 1.14 -9.39
C ALA A 74 -20.01 2.18 -8.27
N ARG A 75 -20.35 1.68 -7.07
CA ARG A 75 -20.15 2.40 -5.81
C ARG A 75 -18.71 2.21 -5.35
N PHE A 76 -18.13 3.26 -4.76
CA PHE A 76 -16.72 3.28 -4.38
C PHE A 76 -16.54 3.27 -2.86
N CYS A 77 -15.56 2.51 -2.40
CA CYS A 77 -15.03 2.62 -1.05
C CYS A 77 -13.52 2.81 -1.12
N VAL A 78 -13.06 3.95 -0.62
CA VAL A 78 -11.65 4.32 -0.59
C VAL A 78 -11.21 4.28 0.87
N MET A 79 -10.16 3.51 1.15
CA MET A 79 -9.55 3.44 2.48
C MET A 79 -8.07 3.75 2.37
N SER A 80 -7.56 4.59 3.26
CA SER A 80 -6.15 5.02 3.29
C SER A 80 -5.58 4.91 4.70
N PHE A 81 -4.25 4.89 4.83
CA PHE A 81 -3.56 4.68 6.10
C PHE A 81 -2.62 5.85 6.41
N THR A 82 -2.69 6.38 7.63
CA THR A 82 -2.05 7.66 8.02
C THR A 82 -0.54 7.70 7.77
N THR A 83 0.15 6.57 7.90
CA THR A 83 1.61 6.48 7.72
C THR A 83 2.05 5.90 6.37
N ASP A 84 1.12 5.60 5.46
CA ASP A 84 1.48 5.21 4.10
C ASP A 84 2.08 6.41 3.36
N TRP A 85 3.33 6.30 2.98
CA TRP A 85 4.04 7.31 2.19
C TRP A 85 4.13 6.93 0.71
N ARG A 86 3.95 5.64 0.37
CA ARG A 86 4.03 5.12 -1.02
C ARG A 86 2.74 5.39 -1.78
N PHE A 87 1.59 5.23 -1.12
CA PHE A 87 0.24 5.57 -1.59
C PHE A 87 -0.45 6.46 -0.56
N SER A 88 0.08 7.68 -0.43
CA SER A 88 -0.29 8.57 0.67
C SER A 88 -1.79 8.90 0.74
N PRO A 89 -2.32 9.20 1.95
CA PRO A 89 -3.71 9.62 2.08
C PRO A 89 -4.09 10.85 1.24
N ALA A 90 -3.11 11.70 0.90
CA ALA A 90 -3.33 12.82 -0.02
C ALA A 90 -3.76 12.34 -1.42
N ARG A 91 -3.17 11.26 -1.93
CA ARG A 91 -3.57 10.64 -3.21
C ARG A 91 -4.93 9.98 -3.14
N SER A 92 -5.28 9.39 -1.99
CA SER A 92 -6.64 8.88 -1.78
C SER A 92 -7.69 10.00 -1.73
N ARG A 93 -7.37 11.15 -1.13
CA ARG A 93 -8.25 12.33 -1.17
C ARG A 93 -8.42 12.87 -2.59
N GLU A 94 -7.35 12.98 -3.37
CA GLU A 94 -7.41 13.35 -4.79
C GLU A 94 -8.37 12.44 -5.59
N LEU A 95 -8.31 11.13 -5.35
CA LEU A 95 -9.24 10.16 -5.93
C LEU A 95 -10.69 10.42 -5.49
N VAL A 96 -10.92 10.66 -4.19
CA VAL A 96 -12.25 10.91 -3.63
C VAL A 96 -12.85 12.21 -4.17
N ASP A 97 -12.06 13.27 -4.27
CA ASP A 97 -12.47 14.56 -4.84
C ASP A 97 -12.91 14.41 -6.30
N ALA A 98 -12.17 13.64 -7.09
CA ALA A 98 -12.54 13.33 -8.48
C ALA A 98 -13.82 12.49 -8.58
N LEU A 99 -13.99 11.48 -7.72
CA LEU A 99 -15.21 10.68 -7.66
C LEU A 99 -16.43 11.51 -7.27
N MET A 100 -16.29 12.43 -6.30
CA MET A 100 -17.34 13.37 -5.91
C MET A 100 -17.68 14.34 -7.05
N ALA A 101 -16.68 14.90 -7.74
CA ALA A 101 -16.88 15.77 -8.89
C ALA A 101 -17.61 15.05 -10.04
N ALA A 102 -17.34 13.76 -10.23
CA ALA A 102 -18.03 12.87 -11.17
C ALA A 102 -19.41 12.39 -10.68
N ARG A 103 -19.90 12.89 -9.54
CA ARG A 103 -21.17 12.54 -8.89
C ARG A 103 -21.30 11.03 -8.61
N LYS A 104 -20.22 10.39 -8.16
CA LYS A 104 -20.23 8.97 -7.76
C LYS A 104 -20.54 8.82 -6.27
N ASP A 105 -21.19 7.71 -5.93
CA ASP A 105 -21.36 7.29 -4.54
C ASP A 105 -20.01 6.75 -4.03
N VAL A 106 -19.38 7.52 -3.15
CA VAL A 106 -18.06 7.23 -2.59
C VAL A 106 -18.09 7.33 -1.07
N CYS A 107 -17.59 6.28 -0.42
CA CYS A 107 -17.27 6.27 1.01
C CYS A 107 -15.75 6.40 1.18
N TYR A 108 -15.30 7.28 2.07
CA TYR A 108 -13.87 7.46 2.37
C TYR A 108 -13.59 7.27 3.86
N LEU A 109 -12.52 6.52 4.18
CA LEU A 109 -11.99 6.40 5.53
C LEU A 109 -10.47 6.51 5.53
N GLU A 110 -9.94 7.37 6.40
CA GLU A 110 -8.52 7.36 6.76
C GLU A 110 -8.34 6.62 8.08
N ILE A 111 -7.45 5.64 8.10
CA ILE A 111 -7.24 4.69 9.19
C ILE A 111 -5.88 4.98 9.82
N ASP A 112 -5.87 5.25 11.11
CA ASP A 112 -4.63 5.41 11.83
C ASP A 112 -3.93 4.05 12.00
N ALA A 113 -2.74 3.93 11.42
CA ALA A 113 -1.99 2.68 11.38
C ALA A 113 -0.48 2.97 11.22
N PRO A 114 0.41 2.45 12.10
CA PRO A 114 1.85 2.69 12.03
C PRO A 114 2.61 1.78 11.04
N GLN A 115 1.93 0.88 10.33
CA GLN A 115 2.55 -0.13 9.46
C GLN A 115 2.84 0.37 8.03
N GLY A 116 2.56 1.65 7.74
CA GLY A 116 2.75 2.23 6.43
C GLY A 116 1.85 1.55 5.38
N HIS A 117 2.43 1.29 4.21
CA HIS A 117 1.71 0.69 3.08
C HIS A 117 1.09 -0.66 3.41
N ASP A 118 1.83 -1.54 4.09
CA ASP A 118 1.36 -2.91 4.34
C ASP A 118 0.23 -2.98 5.38
N ALA A 119 -0.25 -1.85 5.92
CA ALA A 119 -1.34 -1.80 6.89
C ALA A 119 -2.63 -2.49 6.39
N PHE A 120 -2.90 -2.49 5.07
CA PHE A 120 -4.08 -3.18 4.52
C PHE A 120 -4.01 -4.72 4.61
N LEU A 121 -2.81 -5.28 4.82
CA LEU A 121 -2.61 -6.72 5.02
C LEU A 121 -2.74 -7.14 6.49
N ILE A 122 -2.84 -6.17 7.40
CA ILE A 122 -2.86 -6.39 8.85
C ILE A 122 -4.31 -6.36 9.35
N PRO A 123 -4.70 -7.26 10.27
CA PRO A 123 -6.07 -7.30 10.81
C PRO A 123 -6.33 -6.17 11.81
N ILE A 124 -6.40 -4.93 11.31
CA ILE A 124 -6.68 -3.73 12.09
C ILE A 124 -8.19 -3.69 12.38
N PRO A 125 -8.65 -3.70 13.66
CA PRO A 125 -10.08 -3.81 13.97
C PRO A 125 -10.95 -2.73 13.31
N ARG A 126 -10.50 -1.47 13.32
CA ARG A 126 -11.21 -0.35 12.69
C ARG A 126 -11.32 -0.50 11.18
N TYR A 127 -10.26 -0.99 10.52
CA TYR A 127 -10.24 -1.26 9.08
C TYR A 127 -11.26 -2.35 8.72
N LEU A 128 -11.17 -3.50 9.39
CA LEU A 128 -12.02 -4.65 9.11
C LEU A 128 -13.50 -4.37 9.40
N GLN A 129 -13.80 -3.63 10.48
CA GLN A 129 -15.17 -3.23 10.81
C GLN A 129 -15.76 -2.31 9.74
N ALA A 130 -15.02 -1.28 9.31
CA ALA A 130 -15.48 -0.38 8.27
C ALA A 130 -15.69 -1.10 6.93
N PHE A 131 -14.75 -1.97 6.56
CA PHE A 131 -14.84 -2.77 5.33
C PHE A 131 -16.04 -3.71 5.38
N GLY A 132 -16.21 -4.46 6.47
CA GLY A 132 -17.36 -5.35 6.67
C GLY A 132 -18.70 -4.61 6.60
N ASN A 133 -18.80 -3.44 7.22
CA ASN A 133 -20.01 -2.61 7.16
C ASN A 133 -20.33 -2.16 5.73
N TYR A 134 -19.33 -1.76 4.95
CA TYR A 134 -19.51 -1.40 3.54
C TYR A 134 -19.99 -2.60 2.71
N MET A 135 -19.37 -3.77 2.90
CA MET A 135 -19.76 -4.99 2.18
C MET A 135 -21.18 -5.44 2.53
N ASN A 136 -21.59 -5.37 3.79
CA ASN A 136 -22.95 -5.71 4.22
C ASN A 136 -24.01 -4.77 3.61
N ARG A 137 -23.67 -3.50 3.36
CA ARG A 137 -24.54 -2.55 2.65
C ARG A 137 -24.65 -2.85 1.15
N ILE A 138 -23.71 -3.60 0.56
CA ILE A 138 -23.77 -4.01 -0.85
C ILE A 138 -24.64 -5.26 -1.04
N SER A 139 -24.67 -6.16 -0.07
CA SER A 139 -25.44 -7.42 -0.14
C SER A 139 -26.96 -7.27 0.04
N LEU A 140 -27.44 -6.05 0.32
CA LEU A 140 -28.86 -5.69 0.47
C LEU A 140 -29.32 -4.91 -0.77
#